data_AF-A0A8G0ZSZ1-F1
#
_entry.id   AF-A0A8G0ZSZ1-F1
#
_cell.length_a   1.000
_cell.length_b   1.000
_cell.length_c   1.000
_cell.angle_alpha   90.00
_cell.angle_beta   90.00
_cell.angle_gamma   90.00
#
_symmetry.space_group_name_H-M   'P 1'
#
loop_
_entity.id
_entity.type
_entity.pdbx_description
1 polymer ?
#
loop_
_entity_poly.entity_id
_entity_poly.type
_entity_poly.pdbx_seq_one_letter_code
_entity_poly.pdbx_strand_id
1 'polypeptide(L)'
;MRPRSPIPLPDAAPLRDVARSLRFVAESGTRTLRRSLPLDALPDPAARIADGALASVLKLGEEAGKGVSALAHALMDDDAPPDLAAGDATAGAHFAAACYDGLRAALAHLGAESCLVSEAAARAAWADVARMDHAANDCATAARLFDAVLVHRVLRDAIWPEGSALPAPEAGRIAVFAVLLAMLSDAAGFRLLVPAATDLALALRAELAGATDAETIARLFDEFRSHV
;
A
#
# COMPACT_ATOMS: atom_id res chain seq x y z
N MET A 1 16.40 13.68 -40.35
CA MET A 1 15.37 14.04 -39.34
C MET A 1 15.72 13.29 -38.06
N ARG A 2 16.08 13.97 -36.97
CA ARG A 2 16.28 13.31 -35.68
C ARG A 2 14.88 12.96 -35.11
N PRO A 3 14.64 11.72 -34.64
CA PRO A 3 13.39 11.39 -33.97
C PRO A 3 13.27 12.29 -32.73
N ARG A 4 12.11 12.94 -32.58
CA ARG A 4 11.77 13.68 -31.36
C ARG A 4 11.72 12.67 -30.23
N SER A 5 12.57 12.83 -29.21
CA SER A 5 12.44 12.08 -27.97
C SER A 5 11.02 12.30 -27.43
N PRO A 6 10.28 11.24 -27.07
CA PRO A 6 8.98 11.39 -26.46
C PRO A 6 9.14 12.20 -25.16
N ILE A 7 8.26 13.17 -24.97
CA ILE A 7 8.20 13.98 -23.74
C ILE A 7 7.92 12.99 -22.60
N PRO A 8 8.74 12.97 -21.52
CA PRO A 8 8.43 12.17 -20.35
C PRO A 8 7.06 12.58 -19.82
N LEU A 9 6.13 11.63 -19.76
CA LEU A 9 4.84 11.88 -19.12
C LEU A 9 5.09 12.26 -17.65
N PRO A 10 4.48 13.33 -17.14
CA PRO A 10 4.66 13.72 -15.75
C PRO A 10 4.16 12.60 -14.83
N ASP A 11 4.96 12.26 -13.83
CA ASP A 11 4.64 11.27 -12.83
C ASP A 11 3.39 11.69 -12.04
N ALA A 12 2.31 10.91 -12.18
CA ALA A 12 1.03 11.21 -11.55
C ALA A 12 0.94 10.76 -10.08
N ALA A 13 1.78 9.83 -9.58
CA ALA A 13 1.57 9.28 -8.23
C ALA A 13 1.62 10.30 -7.09
N PRO A 14 2.48 11.33 -7.10
CA PRO A 14 2.43 12.36 -6.06
C PRO A 14 1.05 13.03 -5.99
N LEU A 15 0.42 13.30 -7.13
CA LEU A 15 -0.94 13.86 -7.18
C LEU A 15 -1.99 12.85 -6.68
N ARG A 16 -1.85 11.57 -7.05
CA ARG A 16 -2.74 10.51 -6.56
C ARG A 16 -2.65 10.35 -5.04
N ASP A 17 -1.43 10.36 -4.50
CA ASP A 17 -1.17 10.24 -3.07
C ASP A 17 -1.74 11.42 -2.29
N VAL A 18 -1.63 12.66 -2.80
CA VAL A 18 -2.27 13.84 -2.19
C VAL A 18 -3.78 13.70 -2.19
N ALA A 19 -4.40 13.34 -3.32
CA ALA A 19 -5.85 13.16 -3.41
C ALA A 19 -6.35 12.07 -2.44
N ARG A 20 -5.64 10.94 -2.36
CA ARG A 20 -5.96 9.84 -1.44
C ARG A 20 -5.77 10.25 0.02
N SER A 21 -4.73 11.01 0.33
CA SER A 21 -4.48 11.52 1.69
C SER A 21 -5.59 12.45 2.14
N LEU A 22 -6.02 13.38 1.28
CA LEU A 22 -7.16 14.27 1.57
C LEU A 22 -8.44 13.48 1.82
N ARG A 23 -8.72 12.47 0.99
CA ARG A 23 -9.86 11.58 1.17
C ARG A 23 -9.78 10.79 2.47
N PHE A 24 -8.61 10.23 2.79
CA PHE A 24 -8.41 9.46 4.02
C PHE A 24 -8.60 10.34 5.27
N VAL A 25 -8.06 11.56 5.27
CA VAL A 25 -8.25 12.53 6.36
C VAL A 25 -9.72 12.93 6.50
N ALA A 26 -10.41 13.15 5.37
CA ALA A 26 -11.85 13.42 5.36
C ALA A 26 -12.68 12.28 5.97
N GLU A 27 -12.42 11.03 5.56
CA GLU A 27 -13.10 9.84 6.07
C GLU A 27 -12.80 9.60 7.56
N SER A 28 -11.54 9.74 7.95
CA SER A 28 -11.09 9.59 9.34
C SER A 28 -11.68 10.67 10.25
N GLY A 29 -11.61 11.94 9.82
CA GLY A 29 -12.17 13.07 10.56
C GLY A 29 -13.69 12.97 10.71
N THR A 30 -14.40 12.57 9.66
CA THR A 30 -15.85 12.32 9.72
C THR A 30 -16.18 11.22 10.71
N ARG A 31 -15.43 10.11 10.71
CA ARG A 31 -15.63 9.00 11.65
C ARG A 31 -15.39 9.44 13.10
N THR A 32 -14.31 10.20 13.36
CA THR A 32 -14.02 10.76 14.68
C THR A 32 -15.11 11.72 15.14
N LEU A 33 -15.63 12.57 14.26
CA LEU A 33 -16.73 13.49 14.58
C LEU A 33 -18.02 12.72 14.90
N ARG A 34 -18.38 11.71 14.10
CA ARG A 34 -19.55 10.85 14.37
C ARG A 34 -19.45 10.07 15.69
N ARG A 35 -18.23 9.71 16.12
CA ARG A 35 -18.00 9.01 17.40
C ARG A 35 -17.95 9.96 18.60
N SER A 36 -17.39 11.15 18.44
CA SER A 36 -17.16 12.09 19.55
C SER A 36 -18.32 13.05 19.78
N LEU A 37 -19.13 13.33 18.75
CA LEU A 37 -20.33 14.16 18.88
C LEU A 37 -21.58 13.27 18.96
N PRO A 38 -22.47 13.51 19.92
CA PRO A 38 -23.82 12.99 19.83
C PRO A 38 -24.54 13.82 18.76
N LEU A 39 -24.37 13.47 17.49
CA LEU A 39 -25.07 14.12 16.38
C LEU A 39 -26.60 14.07 16.59
N ASP A 40 -27.07 13.03 17.30
CA ASP A 40 -28.46 12.84 17.73
C ASP A 40 -28.90 13.77 18.87
N ALA A 41 -27.95 14.46 19.53
CA ALA A 41 -28.22 15.44 20.59
C ALA A 41 -27.96 16.89 20.15
N LEU A 42 -27.58 17.11 18.89
CA LEU A 42 -27.51 18.46 18.33
C LEU A 42 -28.93 18.94 17.95
N PRO A 43 -29.29 20.19 18.27
CA PRO A 43 -30.52 20.78 17.75
C PRO A 43 -30.54 20.71 16.21
N ASP A 44 -31.69 20.37 15.64
CA ASP A 44 -31.91 20.15 14.19
C ASP A 44 -31.23 21.14 13.22
N PRO A 45 -31.10 22.44 13.51
CA PRO A 45 -30.37 23.36 12.64
C PRO A 45 -28.85 23.09 12.61
N ALA A 46 -28.26 22.75 13.75
CA ALA A 46 -26.83 22.49 13.90
C ALA A 46 -26.43 21.13 13.32
N ALA A 47 -27.28 20.10 13.51
CA ALA A 47 -27.09 18.78 12.91
C ALA A 47 -27.05 18.86 11.37
N ARG A 48 -28.00 19.59 10.76
CA ARG A 48 -28.06 19.77 9.29
C ARG A 48 -26.86 20.52 8.71
N ILE A 49 -26.33 21.51 9.43
CA ILE A 49 -25.13 22.24 9.01
C ILE A 49 -23.89 21.33 9.11
N ALA A 50 -23.77 20.54 10.17
CA ALA A 50 -22.69 19.57 10.34
C ALA A 50 -22.73 18.49 9.24
N ASP A 51 -23.91 17.93 8.95
CA ASP A 51 -24.08 16.94 7.87
C ASP A 51 -23.75 17.53 6.49
N GLY A 52 -24.16 18.77 6.22
CA GLY A 52 -23.85 19.45 4.97
C GLY A 52 -22.36 19.72 4.78
N ALA A 53 -21.66 20.10 5.86
CA ALA A 53 -20.22 20.29 5.85
C ALA A 53 -19.47 18.96 5.62
N LEU A 54 -19.89 17.89 6.29
CA LEU A 54 -19.32 16.54 6.12
C LEU A 54 -19.54 16.01 4.70
N ALA A 55 -20.75 16.15 4.15
CA ALA A 55 -21.07 15.73 2.78
C ALA A 55 -20.24 16.49 1.73
N SER A 56 -19.99 17.78 1.97
CA SER A 56 -19.16 18.61 1.06
C SER A 56 -17.71 18.17 1.05
N VAL A 57 -17.16 17.81 2.21
CA VAL A 57 -15.78 17.31 2.35
C VAL A 57 -15.63 15.93 1.70
N LEU A 58 -16.61 15.04 1.86
CA LEU A 58 -16.62 13.72 1.19
C LEU A 58 -16.70 13.86 -0.34
N LYS A 59 -17.56 14.76 -0.84
CA LYS A 59 -17.71 15.02 -2.28
C LYS A 59 -16.42 15.55 -2.91
N LEU A 60 -15.73 16.46 -2.21
CA LEU A 60 -14.39 16.94 -2.62
C LEU A 60 -13.36 15.80 -2.69
N GLY A 61 -13.39 14.86 -1.75
CA GLY A 61 -12.55 13.67 -1.77
C GLY A 61 -12.87 12.71 -2.93
N GLU A 62 -14.15 12.51 -3.24
CA GLU A 62 -14.59 11.67 -4.37
C GLU A 62 -14.22 12.27 -5.73
N GLU A 63 -14.40 13.58 -5.91
CA GLU A 63 -14.06 14.28 -7.15
C GLU A 63 -12.55 14.27 -7.42
N ALA A 64 -11.74 14.45 -6.37
CA ALA A 64 -10.28 14.28 -6.46
C ALA A 64 -9.87 12.85 -6.86
N GLY A 65 -10.58 11.83 -6.39
CA GLY A 65 -10.34 10.43 -6.75
C GLY A 65 -10.73 10.07 -8.20
N LYS A 66 -11.83 10.63 -8.71
CA LYS A 66 -12.32 10.37 -10.08
C LYS A 66 -11.38 10.92 -11.16
N GLY A 67 -10.83 12.12 -10.95
CA GLY A 67 -9.87 12.73 -11.89
C GLY A 67 -8.54 11.95 -12.01
N VAL A 68 -8.16 11.25 -10.94
CA VAL A 68 -6.97 10.42 -10.86
C VAL A 68 -7.16 9.04 -11.50
N SER A 69 -8.34 8.43 -11.32
CA SER A 69 -8.66 7.09 -11.85
C SER A 69 -8.62 7.02 -13.38
N ALA A 70 -9.07 8.07 -14.06
CA ALA A 70 -9.06 8.15 -15.53
C ALA A 70 -7.63 8.21 -16.12
N LEU A 71 -6.67 8.76 -15.37
CA LEU A 71 -5.26 8.80 -15.79
C LEU A 71 -4.54 7.46 -15.54
N ALA A 72 -4.96 6.69 -14.53
CA ALA A 72 -4.38 5.39 -14.22
C ALA A 72 -4.77 4.31 -15.25
N HIS A 73 -6.04 4.27 -15.67
CA HIS A 73 -6.49 3.32 -16.71
C HIS A 73 -5.87 3.57 -18.09
N ALA A 74 -5.37 4.77 -18.36
CA ALA A 74 -4.71 5.07 -19.63
C ALA A 74 -3.24 4.61 -19.68
N LEU A 75 -2.67 4.12 -18.57
CA LEU A 75 -1.23 3.88 -18.41
C LEU A 75 -0.83 2.43 -18.08
N MET A 76 -1.76 1.53 -17.74
CA MET A 76 -1.45 0.17 -17.30
C MET A 76 -2.28 -0.86 -18.07
N ASP A 77 -1.66 -1.49 -19.06
CA ASP A 77 -2.21 -2.60 -19.86
C ASP A 77 -1.55 -3.95 -19.48
N ASP A 78 -0.67 -3.95 -18.47
CA ASP A 78 -0.14 -5.15 -17.82
C ASP A 78 -0.19 -4.96 -16.31
N ASP A 79 -1.07 -5.73 -15.66
CA ASP A 79 -1.51 -5.55 -14.27
C ASP A 79 -0.66 -6.37 -13.27
N ALA A 80 0.35 -7.10 -13.78
CA ALA A 80 1.22 -7.93 -12.97
C ALA A 80 2.30 -7.08 -12.27
N PRO A 81 2.64 -7.38 -11.00
CA PRO A 81 3.83 -6.82 -10.35
C PRO A 81 5.08 -7.14 -11.18
N PRO A 82 6.14 -6.34 -11.03
CA PRO A 82 7.39 -6.64 -11.70
C PRO A 82 8.01 -7.91 -11.11
N ASP A 83 8.82 -8.59 -11.91
CA ASP A 83 9.86 -9.44 -11.35
C ASP A 83 10.73 -8.58 -10.43
N LEU A 84 10.92 -9.01 -9.18
CA LEU A 84 11.67 -8.25 -8.18
C LEU A 84 13.16 -8.13 -8.55
N ALA A 85 13.65 -8.91 -9.51
CA ALA A 85 15.00 -8.78 -10.09
C ALA A 85 15.09 -7.73 -11.22
N ALA A 86 13.97 -7.20 -11.71
CA ALA A 86 13.97 -6.20 -12.77
C ALA A 86 14.55 -4.86 -12.28
N GLY A 87 15.45 -4.25 -13.05
CA GLY A 87 16.12 -2.99 -12.67
C GLY A 87 15.57 -1.73 -13.33
N ASP A 88 14.49 -1.82 -14.11
CA ASP A 88 14.03 -0.72 -14.96
C ASP A 88 13.03 0.24 -14.28
N ALA A 89 12.84 1.42 -14.87
CA ALA A 89 11.96 2.46 -14.33
C ALA A 89 10.47 2.08 -14.40
N THR A 90 10.11 1.23 -15.35
CA THR A 90 8.75 0.67 -15.49
C THR A 90 8.43 -0.29 -14.34
N ALA A 91 9.41 -1.08 -13.89
CA ALA A 91 9.28 -1.97 -12.75
C ALA A 91 8.98 -1.20 -11.46
N GLY A 92 9.57 -0.03 -11.25
CA GLY A 92 9.24 0.82 -10.10
C GLY A 92 7.77 1.26 -10.09
N ALA A 93 7.19 1.56 -11.25
CA ALA A 93 5.77 1.92 -11.34
C ALA A 93 4.85 0.72 -11.08
N HIS A 94 5.16 -0.45 -11.63
CA HIS A 94 4.40 -1.68 -11.39
C HIS A 94 4.51 -2.12 -9.92
N PHE A 95 5.69 -2.01 -9.32
CA PHE A 95 5.91 -2.29 -7.90
C PHE A 95 5.03 -1.40 -7.03
N ALA A 96 4.99 -0.10 -7.30
CA ALA A 96 4.18 0.83 -6.53
C ALA A 96 2.67 0.55 -6.64
N ALA A 97 2.18 0.22 -7.85
CA ALA A 97 0.79 -0.17 -8.05
C ALA A 97 0.46 -1.47 -7.29
N ALA A 98 1.32 -2.48 -7.40
CA ALA A 98 1.13 -3.75 -6.71
C ALA A 98 1.25 -3.63 -5.18
N CYS A 99 2.14 -2.79 -4.66
CA CYS A 99 2.18 -2.45 -3.23
C CYS A 99 0.89 -1.74 -2.78
N TYR A 100 0.37 -0.82 -3.59
CA TYR A 100 -0.89 -0.14 -3.28
C TYR A 100 -2.06 -1.12 -3.14
N ASP A 101 -2.26 -1.96 -4.16
CA ASP A 101 -3.36 -2.93 -4.16
C ASP A 101 -3.15 -4.03 -3.11
N GLY A 102 -1.94 -4.58 -3.04
CA GLY A 102 -1.57 -5.67 -2.15
C GLY A 102 -1.67 -5.28 -0.68
N LEU A 103 -1.12 -4.13 -0.28
CA LEU A 103 -1.18 -3.70 1.12
C LEU A 103 -2.62 -3.39 1.54
N ARG A 104 -3.44 -2.83 0.65
CA ARG A 104 -4.87 -2.65 0.92
C ARG A 104 -5.59 -3.98 1.13
N ALA A 105 -5.35 -4.96 0.26
CA ALA A 105 -5.95 -6.28 0.36
C ALA A 105 -5.49 -7.03 1.62
N ALA A 106 -4.19 -7.05 1.90
CA ALA A 106 -3.61 -7.70 3.08
C ALA A 106 -4.11 -7.06 4.38
N LEU A 107 -4.12 -5.73 4.48
CA LEU A 107 -4.61 -5.04 5.68
C LEU A 107 -6.12 -5.23 5.89
N ALA A 108 -6.92 -5.23 4.81
CA ALA A 108 -8.34 -5.54 4.89
C ALA A 108 -8.56 -6.99 5.38
N HIS A 109 -7.74 -7.94 4.90
CA HIS A 109 -7.77 -9.33 5.35
C HIS A 109 -7.39 -9.48 6.84
N LEU A 110 -6.47 -8.65 7.33
CA LEU A 110 -6.13 -8.55 8.76
C LEU A 110 -7.20 -7.83 9.60
N GLY A 111 -8.21 -7.21 8.97
CA GLY A 111 -9.33 -6.56 9.64
C GLY A 111 -9.25 -5.03 9.73
N ALA A 112 -8.36 -4.37 8.99
CA ALA A 112 -8.36 -2.92 8.88
C ALA A 112 -9.60 -2.44 8.09
N GLU A 113 -10.28 -1.40 8.58
CA GLU A 113 -11.43 -0.80 7.91
C GLU A 113 -11.00 0.06 6.70
N SER A 114 -9.83 0.71 6.81
CA SER A 114 -9.24 1.50 5.74
C SER A 114 -7.75 1.72 6.00
N CYS A 115 -6.99 2.04 4.96
CA CYS A 115 -5.58 2.37 5.08
C CYS A 115 -5.16 3.41 4.04
N LEU A 116 -4.04 4.08 4.35
CA LEU A 116 -3.40 5.05 3.47
C LEU A 116 -2.05 4.49 3.02
N VAL A 117 -1.96 4.19 1.73
CA VAL A 117 -0.75 3.66 1.08
C VAL A 117 -0.26 4.67 0.04
N SER A 118 1.05 4.96 0.05
CA SER A 118 1.70 5.92 -0.83
C SER A 118 2.48 5.22 -1.95
N GLU A 119 2.03 5.40 -3.20
CA GLU A 119 2.73 4.88 -4.37
C GLU A 119 4.06 5.61 -4.61
N ALA A 120 4.11 6.91 -4.34
CA ALA A 120 5.36 7.68 -4.47
C ALA A 120 6.44 7.17 -3.51
N ALA A 121 6.06 6.82 -2.27
CA ALA A 121 6.95 6.20 -1.31
C ALA A 121 7.39 4.79 -1.75
N ALA A 122 6.48 4.01 -2.33
CA ALA A 122 6.82 2.68 -2.85
C ALA A 122 7.84 2.77 -3.99
N ARG A 123 7.72 3.77 -4.87
CA ARG A 123 8.74 4.01 -5.91
C ARG A 123 10.08 4.48 -5.35
N ALA A 124 10.07 5.29 -4.29
CA ALA A 124 11.30 5.69 -3.63
C ALA A 124 11.99 4.48 -2.98
N ALA A 125 11.23 3.60 -2.32
CA ALA A 125 11.74 2.34 -1.78
C ALA A 125 12.35 1.45 -2.87
N TRP A 126 11.64 1.29 -3.99
CA TRP A 126 12.16 0.57 -5.15
C TRP A 126 13.46 1.17 -5.70
N ALA A 127 13.47 2.48 -5.93
CA ALA A 127 14.64 3.18 -6.46
C ALA A 127 15.86 3.12 -5.53
N ASP A 128 15.65 3.01 -4.21
CA ASP A 128 16.73 2.79 -3.26
C ASP A 128 17.33 1.39 -3.41
N VAL A 129 16.48 0.36 -3.49
CA VAL A 129 16.95 -1.03 -3.66
C VAL A 129 17.55 -1.28 -5.04
N ALA A 130 16.95 -0.73 -6.11
CA ALA A 130 17.44 -0.84 -7.48
C ALA A 130 18.78 -0.11 -7.71
N ARG A 131 19.20 0.79 -6.80
CA ARG A 131 20.56 1.37 -6.84
C ARG A 131 21.60 0.49 -6.15
N MET A 132 21.17 -0.54 -5.41
CA MET A 132 22.07 -1.50 -4.78
C MET A 132 22.44 -2.60 -5.79
N ASP A 133 23.65 -3.14 -5.66
CA ASP A 133 24.19 -4.15 -6.59
C ASP A 133 23.24 -5.35 -6.73
N HIS A 134 22.97 -5.73 -7.99
CA HIS A 134 21.99 -6.74 -8.43
C HIS A 134 22.52 -8.18 -8.31
N ALA A 135 23.69 -8.39 -7.72
CA ALA A 135 24.25 -9.72 -7.51
C ALA A 135 23.51 -10.55 -6.43
N ALA A 136 22.44 -10.02 -5.82
CA ALA A 136 21.65 -10.69 -4.80
C ALA A 136 20.50 -11.50 -5.44
N ASN A 137 20.18 -12.66 -4.85
CA ASN A 137 19.02 -13.45 -5.28
C ASN A 137 17.70 -12.74 -4.94
N ASP A 138 16.59 -13.16 -5.56
CA ASP A 138 15.29 -12.49 -5.45
C ASP A 138 14.80 -12.37 -4.00
N CYS A 139 15.08 -13.38 -3.16
CA CYS A 139 14.72 -13.37 -1.74
C CYS A 139 15.49 -12.31 -0.95
N ALA A 140 16.78 -12.10 -1.25
CA ALA A 140 17.57 -11.03 -0.67
C ALA A 140 17.11 -9.65 -1.16
N THR A 141 16.69 -9.53 -2.43
CA THR A 141 16.06 -8.30 -2.94
C THR A 141 14.73 -8.01 -2.25
N ALA A 142 13.88 -9.01 -2.07
CA ALA A 142 12.63 -8.89 -1.33
C ALA A 142 12.87 -8.52 0.14
N ALA A 143 13.89 -9.07 0.80
CA ALA A 143 14.26 -8.66 2.16
C ALA A 143 14.68 -7.19 2.25
N ARG A 144 15.45 -6.69 1.27
CA ARG A 144 15.79 -5.26 1.19
C ARG A 144 14.57 -4.39 0.93
N LEU A 145 13.67 -4.84 0.05
CA LEU A 145 12.40 -4.16 -0.22
C LEU A 145 11.49 -4.14 1.02
N PHE A 146 11.48 -5.22 1.81
CA PHE A 146 10.73 -5.29 3.06
C PHE A 146 11.15 -4.14 4.00
N ASP A 147 12.45 -3.98 4.23
CA ASP A 147 12.97 -2.88 5.04
C ASP A 147 12.71 -1.51 4.39
N ALA A 148 12.96 -1.37 3.09
CA ALA A 148 12.79 -0.11 2.38
C ALA A 148 11.32 0.37 2.41
N VAL A 149 10.35 -0.53 2.22
CA VAL A 149 8.91 -0.22 2.27
C VAL A 149 8.50 0.28 3.65
N LEU A 150 9.06 -0.30 4.72
CA LEU A 150 8.83 0.15 6.10
C LEU A 150 9.49 1.51 6.36
N VAL A 151 10.76 1.69 5.96
CA VAL A 151 11.53 2.93 6.17
C VAL A 151 10.92 4.11 5.43
N HIS A 152 10.52 3.93 4.18
CA HIS A 152 9.85 4.97 3.38
C HIS A 152 8.42 5.25 3.82
N ARG A 153 7.89 4.45 4.78
CA ARG A 153 6.52 4.50 5.27
C ARG A 153 5.51 4.45 4.13
N VAL A 154 5.64 3.42 3.29
CA VAL A 154 4.70 3.16 2.20
C VAL A 154 3.29 2.99 2.74
N LEU A 155 3.14 2.23 3.82
CA LEU A 155 1.96 2.30 4.68
C LEU A 155 2.09 3.52 5.60
N ARG A 156 1.24 4.53 5.37
CA ARG A 156 1.24 5.78 6.15
C ARG A 156 0.37 5.68 7.38
N ASP A 157 -0.80 5.06 7.24
CA ASP A 157 -1.79 4.93 8.31
C ASP A 157 -2.78 3.79 8.01
N ALA A 158 -3.42 3.27 9.05
CA ALA A 158 -4.49 2.27 8.96
C ALA A 158 -5.50 2.46 10.10
N ILE A 159 -6.78 2.46 9.75
CA ILE A 159 -7.90 2.52 10.70
C ILE A 159 -8.33 1.11 11.03
N TRP A 160 -8.34 0.79 12.33
CA TRP A 160 -8.74 -0.50 12.86
C TRP A 160 -10.06 -0.38 13.64
N PRO A 161 -10.87 -1.45 13.70
CA PRO A 161 -12.02 -1.50 14.59
C PRO A 161 -11.56 -1.42 16.06
N GLU A 162 -12.44 -0.91 16.92
CA GLU A 162 -12.18 -0.83 18.37
C GLU A 162 -11.98 -2.23 18.96
N GLY A 163 -10.96 -2.39 19.79
CA GLY A 163 -10.60 -3.68 20.37
C GLY A 163 -9.81 -4.61 19.45
N SER A 164 -9.28 -4.11 18.32
CA SER A 164 -8.35 -4.87 17.47
C SER A 164 -7.19 -5.42 18.31
N ALA A 165 -6.99 -6.74 18.23
CA ALA A 165 -5.94 -7.45 18.96
C ALA A 165 -4.56 -7.30 18.31
N LEU A 166 -4.48 -6.85 17.06
CA LEU A 166 -3.23 -6.74 16.30
C LEU A 166 -2.71 -5.29 16.32
N PRO A 167 -1.54 -5.01 16.93
CA PRO A 167 -0.93 -3.69 16.90
C PRO A 167 -0.61 -3.22 15.48
N ALA A 168 -0.84 -1.94 15.17
CA ALA A 168 -0.64 -1.38 13.84
C ALA A 168 0.79 -1.58 13.26
N PRO A 169 1.89 -1.43 14.03
CA PRO A 169 3.23 -1.70 13.51
C PRO A 169 3.46 -3.17 13.14
N GLU A 170 2.88 -4.10 13.90
CA GLU A 170 2.96 -5.54 13.65
C GLU A 170 2.17 -5.90 12.39
N ALA A 171 0.94 -5.39 12.26
CA ALA A 171 0.12 -5.56 11.06
C ALA A 171 0.82 -5.03 9.80
N GLY A 172 1.52 -3.90 9.90
CA GLY A 172 2.31 -3.35 8.80
C GLY A 172 3.41 -4.30 8.33
N ARG A 173 4.17 -4.90 9.27
CA ARG A 173 5.20 -5.89 8.92
C ARG A 173 4.60 -7.13 8.27
N ILE A 174 3.51 -7.66 8.83
CA ILE A 174 2.80 -8.84 8.30
C ILE A 174 2.33 -8.56 6.86
N ALA A 175 1.67 -7.42 6.63
CA ALA A 175 1.15 -7.05 5.31
C ALA A 175 2.27 -6.85 4.28
N VAL A 176 3.37 -6.19 4.65
CA VAL A 176 4.52 -5.99 3.74
C VAL A 176 5.17 -7.33 3.39
N PHE A 177 5.36 -8.22 4.37
CA PHE A 177 5.89 -9.55 4.11
C PHE A 177 4.98 -10.34 3.16
N ALA A 178 3.68 -10.37 3.44
CA ALA A 178 2.69 -11.08 2.61
C ALA A 178 2.69 -10.60 1.15
N VAL A 179 2.73 -9.28 0.93
CA VAL A 179 2.75 -8.69 -0.41
C VAL A 179 4.01 -9.08 -1.18
N LEU A 180 5.18 -8.98 -0.56
CA LEU A 180 6.44 -9.35 -1.22
C LEU A 180 6.55 -10.85 -1.45
N LEU A 181 6.01 -11.66 -0.53
CA LEU A 181 5.94 -13.12 -0.67
C LEU A 181 5.06 -13.50 -1.86
N ALA A 182 3.87 -12.89 -1.99
CA ALA A 182 2.98 -13.12 -3.12
C ALA A 182 3.66 -12.76 -4.46
N MET A 183 4.37 -11.62 -4.53
CA MET A 183 5.13 -11.23 -5.72
C MET A 183 6.25 -12.22 -6.07
N LEU A 184 6.99 -12.70 -5.05
CA LEU A 184 8.06 -13.69 -5.22
C LEU A 184 7.56 -15.07 -5.66
N SER A 185 6.35 -15.44 -5.25
CA SER A 185 5.81 -16.78 -5.45
C SER A 185 5.22 -16.92 -6.84
N ASP A 186 4.37 -15.96 -7.24
CA ASP A 186 3.87 -15.86 -8.61
C ASP A 186 3.36 -14.43 -8.87
N ALA A 187 4.13 -13.66 -9.64
CA ALA A 187 3.73 -12.31 -10.04
C ALA A 187 2.42 -12.31 -10.86
N ALA A 188 2.19 -13.31 -11.73
CA ALA A 188 0.96 -13.38 -12.51
C ALA A 188 -0.27 -13.71 -11.63
N GLY A 189 -0.07 -14.56 -10.62
CA GLY A 189 -1.06 -14.95 -9.61
C GLY A 189 -1.20 -13.99 -8.43
N PHE A 190 -0.44 -12.89 -8.39
CA PHE A 190 -0.26 -12.03 -7.22
C PHE A 190 -1.54 -11.72 -6.43
N ARG A 191 -2.58 -11.21 -7.11
CA ARG A 191 -3.84 -10.81 -6.44
C ARG A 191 -4.56 -11.98 -5.77
N LEU A 192 -4.42 -13.20 -6.30
CA LEU A 192 -5.01 -14.41 -5.75
C LEU A 192 -4.21 -14.94 -4.56
N LEU A 193 -2.90 -14.71 -4.55
CA LEU A 193 -1.99 -15.18 -3.49
C LEU A 193 -1.97 -14.29 -2.25
N VAL A 194 -2.31 -12.99 -2.36
CA VAL A 194 -2.23 -12.06 -1.22
C VAL A 194 -2.96 -12.56 0.04
N PRO A 195 -4.20 -13.10 -0.01
CA PRO A 195 -4.86 -13.63 1.18
C PRO A 195 -4.09 -14.80 1.83
N ALA A 196 -3.68 -15.80 1.04
CA ALA A 196 -2.94 -16.96 1.54
C ALA A 196 -1.57 -16.55 2.12
N ALA A 197 -0.85 -15.66 1.44
CA ALA A 197 0.39 -15.09 1.93
C ALA A 197 0.18 -14.27 3.22
N THR A 198 -0.97 -13.62 3.38
CA THR A 198 -1.31 -12.88 4.61
C THR A 198 -1.57 -13.83 5.78
N ASP A 199 -2.30 -14.92 5.56
CA ASP A 199 -2.52 -15.95 6.59
C ASP A 199 -1.19 -16.59 7.04
N LEU A 200 -0.31 -16.88 6.08
CA LEU A 200 1.02 -17.42 6.37
C LEU A 200 1.89 -16.41 7.12
N ALA A 201 1.92 -15.15 6.68
CA ALA A 201 2.66 -14.09 7.36
C ALA A 201 2.15 -13.86 8.80
N LEU A 202 0.83 -13.98 9.02
CA LEU A 202 0.22 -13.88 10.34
C LEU A 202 0.63 -15.07 11.23
N ALA A 203 0.73 -16.27 10.67
CA ALA A 203 1.25 -17.45 11.38
C ALA A 203 2.72 -17.25 11.80
N LEU A 204 3.52 -16.58 10.97
CA LEU A 204 4.93 -16.25 11.20
C LEU A 204 5.16 -14.97 12.02
N ARG A 205 4.13 -14.42 12.68
CA ARG A 205 4.24 -13.12 13.37
C ARG A 205 5.38 -13.05 14.39
N ALA A 206 5.68 -14.16 15.08
CA ALA A 206 6.71 -14.19 16.12
C ALA A 206 8.12 -14.16 15.50
N GLU A 207 8.30 -14.92 14.43
CA GLU A 207 9.51 -14.96 13.62
C GLU A 207 9.76 -13.61 12.96
N LEU A 208 8.72 -12.99 12.39
CA LEU A 208 8.79 -11.65 11.80
C LEU A 208 9.07 -10.57 12.85
N ALA A 209 8.60 -10.72 14.09
CA ALA A 209 8.94 -9.80 15.17
C ALA A 209 10.40 -9.95 15.63
N GLY A 210 10.95 -11.17 15.60
CA GLY A 210 12.33 -11.45 15.97
C GLY A 210 13.37 -11.21 14.86
N ALA A 211 12.93 -11.14 13.60
CA ALA A 211 13.81 -10.92 12.46
C ALA A 211 14.26 -9.45 12.35
N THR A 212 15.46 -9.17 12.86
CA THR A 212 16.07 -7.83 12.89
C THR A 212 17.03 -7.55 11.73
N ASP A 213 17.37 -8.57 10.95
CA ASP A 213 18.33 -8.48 9.85
C ASP A 213 17.75 -9.03 8.55
N ALA A 214 18.28 -8.52 7.43
CA ALA A 214 17.81 -8.87 6.09
C ALA A 214 18.08 -10.34 5.71
N GLU A 215 19.08 -11.00 6.32
CA GLU A 215 19.39 -12.41 6.02
C GLU A 215 18.32 -13.33 6.59
N THR A 216 17.88 -13.07 7.83
CA THR A 216 16.76 -13.79 8.46
C THR A 216 15.48 -13.62 7.67
N ILE A 217 15.16 -12.40 7.22
CA ILE A 217 13.98 -12.13 6.38
C ILE A 217 14.09 -12.84 5.02
N ALA A 218 15.26 -12.79 4.37
CA ALA A 218 15.47 -13.46 3.08
C ALA A 218 15.27 -14.98 3.19
N ARG A 219 15.73 -15.59 4.28
CA ARG A 219 15.51 -17.03 4.54
C ARG A 219 14.03 -17.36 4.71
N LEU A 220 13.26 -16.51 5.39
CA LEU A 220 11.81 -16.71 5.51
C LEU A 220 11.14 -16.64 4.11
N PHE A 221 11.55 -15.71 3.25
CA PHE A 221 11.05 -15.67 1.88
C PHE A 221 11.39 -16.93 1.09
N ASP A 222 12.63 -17.41 1.17
CA ASP A 222 13.05 -18.60 0.42
C ASP A 222 12.34 -19.87 0.91
N GLU A 223 12.14 -20.00 2.23
CA GLU A 223 11.43 -21.11 2.84
C GLU A 223 9.95 -21.13 2.42
N PHE A 224 9.28 -19.97 2.44
CA PHE A 224 7.81 -19.91 2.33
C PHE A 224 7.26 -19.59 0.94
N ARG A 225 8.08 -19.14 -0.03
CA ARG A 225 7.59 -18.80 -1.38
C ARG A 225 6.96 -19.95 -2.17
N SER A 226 7.18 -21.19 -1.76
CA SER A 226 6.57 -22.37 -2.38
C SER A 226 5.33 -22.90 -1.63
N HIS A 227 4.92 -22.20 -0.57
CA HIS A 227 3.87 -22.62 0.35
C HIS A 227 2.60 -21.76 0.29
N VAL A 228 2.54 -20.78 -0.61
CA VAL A 228 1.39 -19.88 -0.81
C VAL A 228 0.64 -20.17 -2.10
#